data_AF-A0A8I1QGW6-F1
#
_entry.id   AF-A0A8I1QGW6-F1
#
_cell.length_a   1.000
_cell.length_b   1.000
_cell.length_c   1.000
_cell.angle_alpha   90.00
_cell.angle_beta   90.00
_cell.angle_gamma   90.00
#
_symmetry.space_group_name_H-M   'P 1'
#
loop_
_entity.id
_entity.type
_entity.pdbx_description
1 polymer ?
#
loop_
_entity_poly.entity_id
_entity_poly.type
_entity_poly.pdbx_seq_one_letter_code
_entity_poly.pdbx_strand_id
1 'polypeptide(L)'
;MPNLAHKTSPDDADDHLSAPDFGRIAKLIEGEAGIKLPPGKRLMVEGRLRKRMRALGQPDFASYCNLLFKQGGLDQELTHLINAVTTNKTDFFREAEHFDYLVEQMVPSLIKARERNPLLKIWSAASSTGAEAYTLAMVLGDMQAQRNDFRFAILGTDISTAVLAQGRRAVYPAEMIAPVPPELQARYLMHARRPGARREVRVVPELRRLVRFTHLNLMDQAYPFDRDVDVIFLRNVLIYFEKADQDAVVARLVDHLRPGGYLVLGHSESMIGTSLAVRQVAPAVFQKL
;
A
#
# COMPACT_ATOMS: atom_id res chain seq x y z
N MET A 1 -14.62 48.33 -8.90
CA MET A 1 -14.12 47.10 -8.25
C MET A 1 -12.99 46.55 -9.10
N PRO A 2 -11.72 46.88 -8.82
CA PRO A 2 -10.61 46.41 -9.66
C PRO A 2 -10.19 44.98 -9.28
N ASN A 3 -9.74 44.31 -10.33
CA ASN A 3 -9.32 42.92 -10.45
C ASN A 3 -8.19 42.56 -9.46
N LEU A 4 -8.42 41.56 -8.60
CA LEU A 4 -7.37 40.94 -7.78
C LEU A 4 -6.59 39.94 -8.64
N ALA A 5 -5.62 40.46 -9.40
CA ALA A 5 -4.59 39.64 -10.02
C ALA A 5 -3.73 39.01 -8.91
N HIS A 6 -3.72 37.68 -8.85
CA HIS A 6 -2.77 36.92 -8.06
C HIS A 6 -1.37 37.23 -8.63
N LYS A 7 -0.61 38.11 -7.98
CA LYS A 7 0.83 38.26 -8.25
C LYS A 7 1.50 36.96 -7.81
N THR A 8 1.94 36.17 -8.76
CA THR A 8 3.00 35.18 -8.56
C THR A 8 4.28 35.94 -8.24
N SER A 9 4.93 35.58 -7.13
CA SER A 9 6.18 36.18 -6.67
C SER A 9 7.32 35.88 -7.68
N PRO A 10 8.29 36.78 -7.88
CA PRO A 10 9.38 36.58 -8.85
C PRO A 10 10.45 35.55 -8.43
N ASP A 11 10.40 35.01 -7.21
CA ASP A 11 11.45 34.14 -6.63
C ASP A 11 11.26 32.63 -6.90
N ASP A 12 10.17 32.19 -7.52
CA ASP A 12 9.94 30.76 -7.79
C ASP A 12 10.79 30.20 -8.96
N ALA A 13 11.63 31.03 -9.60
CA ALA A 13 12.29 30.68 -10.86
C ALA A 13 13.63 29.90 -10.72
N ASP A 14 14.22 29.82 -9.52
CA ASP A 14 15.55 29.18 -9.34
C ASP A 14 15.70 28.32 -8.06
N ASP A 15 14.62 28.12 -7.29
CA ASP A 15 14.65 27.25 -6.10
C ASP A 15 14.56 25.78 -6.50
N HIS A 16 15.70 25.11 -6.68
CA HIS A 16 15.80 23.70 -7.07
C HIS A 16 16.54 22.85 -6.04
N LEU A 17 16.22 21.55 -6.00
CA LEU A 17 16.95 20.61 -5.18
C LEU A 17 18.31 20.33 -5.84
N SER A 18 19.37 20.73 -5.14
CA SER A 18 20.74 20.52 -5.61
C SER A 18 21.01 19.02 -5.84
N ALA A 19 21.84 18.68 -6.83
CA ALA A 19 22.21 17.27 -7.06
C ALA A 19 22.88 16.63 -5.82
N PRO A 20 23.76 17.33 -5.07
CA PRO A 20 24.29 16.82 -3.80
C PRO A 20 23.22 16.54 -2.75
N ASP A 21 22.28 17.47 -2.51
CA ASP A 21 21.23 17.27 -1.50
C ASP A 21 20.24 16.20 -1.91
N PHE A 22 19.90 16.11 -3.21
CA PHE A 22 19.14 14.99 -3.74
C PHE A 22 19.85 13.66 -3.47
N GLY A 23 21.15 13.57 -3.70
CA GLY A 23 21.94 12.37 -3.41
C GLY A 23 21.88 11.96 -1.93
N ARG A 24 21.89 12.94 -1.01
CA ARG A 24 21.76 12.69 0.43
C ARG A 24 20.38 12.18 0.80
N ILE A 25 19.32 12.79 0.27
CA ILE A 25 17.94 12.34 0.46
C ILE A 25 17.75 10.95 -0.13
N ALA A 26 18.26 10.69 -1.33
CA ALA A 26 18.18 9.38 -1.98
C ALA A 26 18.84 8.29 -1.14
N LYS A 27 20.05 8.53 -0.63
CA LYS A 27 20.77 7.59 0.24
C LYS A 27 20.05 7.35 1.56
N LEU A 28 19.47 8.41 2.15
CA LEU A 28 18.67 8.30 3.37
C LEU A 28 17.43 7.41 3.12
N ILE A 29 16.67 7.69 2.07
CA ILE A 29 15.46 6.94 1.71
C ILE A 29 15.78 5.48 1.38
N GLU A 30 16.88 5.22 0.69
CA GLU A 30 17.33 3.86 0.40
C GLU A 30 17.70 3.11 1.69
N GLY A 31 18.44 3.73 2.61
CA GLY A 31 18.80 3.13 3.89
C GLY A 31 17.60 2.88 4.82
N GLU A 32 16.63 3.79 4.83
CA GLU A 32 15.48 3.73 5.74
C GLU A 32 14.31 2.90 5.18
N ALA A 33 14.08 2.92 3.86
CA ALA A 33 12.89 2.33 3.24
C ALA A 33 13.20 1.37 2.08
N GLY A 34 14.47 1.18 1.71
CA GLY A 34 14.86 0.36 0.55
C GLY A 34 14.51 0.97 -0.81
N ILE A 35 13.94 2.17 -0.86
CA ILE A 35 13.40 2.77 -2.09
C ILE A 35 14.51 3.44 -2.90
N LYS A 36 14.73 2.96 -4.12
CA LYS A 36 15.66 3.61 -5.05
C LYS A 36 15.12 4.88 -5.69
N LEU A 37 15.90 5.95 -5.59
CA LEU A 37 15.67 7.25 -6.22
C LEU A 37 16.80 7.58 -7.19
N PRO A 38 16.74 7.08 -8.45
CA PRO A 38 17.73 7.44 -9.46
C PRO A 38 17.68 8.94 -9.79
N PRO A 39 18.77 9.54 -10.33
CA PRO A 39 18.85 10.97 -10.61
C PRO A 39 17.68 11.53 -11.43
N GLY A 40 17.14 10.74 -12.36
CA GLY A 40 15.96 11.13 -13.17
C GLY A 40 14.68 11.38 -12.37
N LYS A 41 14.58 10.93 -11.11
CA LYS A 41 13.44 11.19 -10.22
C LYS A 41 13.55 12.50 -9.43
N ARG A 42 14.63 13.27 -9.58
CA ARG A 42 14.85 14.52 -8.82
C ARG A 42 13.69 15.51 -8.91
N LEU A 43 13.21 15.80 -10.12
CA LEU A 43 12.08 16.72 -10.33
C LEU A 43 10.78 16.24 -9.69
N MET A 44 10.54 14.93 -9.66
CA MET A 44 9.39 14.34 -8.98
C MET A 44 9.50 14.57 -7.47
N VAL A 45 10.68 14.33 -6.88
CA VAL A 45 10.94 14.55 -5.45
C VAL A 45 10.77 16.04 -5.11
N GLU A 46 11.34 16.94 -5.92
CA GLU A 46 11.16 18.40 -5.78
C GLU A 46 9.68 18.77 -5.70
N GLY A 47 8.88 18.40 -6.71
CA GLY A 47 7.47 18.77 -6.77
C GLY A 47 6.67 18.31 -5.56
N ARG A 48 7.00 17.14 -4.99
CA ARG A 48 6.33 16.59 -3.81
C ARG A 48 6.79 17.23 -2.51
N LEU A 49 8.08 17.56 -2.38
CA LEU A 49 8.63 18.22 -1.20
C LEU A 49 8.19 19.68 -1.07
N ARG A 50 7.91 20.39 -2.18
CA ARG A 50 7.39 21.77 -2.12
C ARG A 50 6.15 21.91 -1.23
N LYS A 51 5.24 20.92 -1.25
CA LYS A 51 4.06 20.93 -0.37
C LYS A 51 4.47 20.84 1.11
N ARG A 52 5.49 20.04 1.43
CA ARG A 52 6.01 19.91 2.80
C ARG A 52 6.73 21.18 3.24
N MET A 53 7.59 21.74 2.40
CA MET A 53 8.31 22.99 2.69
C MET A 53 7.36 24.15 3.01
N ARG A 54 6.29 24.32 2.23
CA ARG A 54 5.25 25.32 2.52
C ARG A 54 4.58 25.10 3.88
N ALA A 55 4.33 23.85 4.26
CA ALA A 55 3.73 23.53 5.56
C ALA A 55 4.67 23.83 6.75
N LEU A 56 5.99 23.82 6.51
CA LEU A 56 7.01 24.15 7.51
C LEU A 56 7.46 25.61 7.46
N GLY A 57 6.95 26.41 6.51
CA GLY A 57 7.41 27.77 6.27
C GLY A 57 8.87 27.87 5.80
N GLN A 58 9.41 26.81 5.17
CA GLN A 58 10.77 26.83 4.64
C GLN A 58 10.80 27.58 3.29
N PRO A 59 11.69 28.58 3.13
CA PRO A 59 11.67 29.45 1.96
C PRO A 59 12.27 28.80 0.70
N ASP A 60 13.21 27.87 0.86
CA ASP A 60 13.93 27.23 -0.24
C ASP A 60 14.43 25.81 0.14
N PHE A 61 14.87 25.03 -0.86
CA PHE A 61 15.34 23.67 -0.66
C PHE A 61 16.61 23.59 0.20
N ALA A 62 17.48 24.61 0.12
CA ALA A 62 18.70 24.66 0.91
C ALA A 62 18.40 24.76 2.40
N SER A 63 17.41 25.58 2.77
CA SER A 63 16.90 25.75 4.14
C SER A 63 16.25 24.46 4.63
N TYR A 64 15.45 23.79 3.79
CA TYR A 64 14.90 22.49 4.13
C TYR A 64 15.99 21.43 4.36
N CYS A 65 17.01 21.36 3.52
CA CYS A 65 18.11 20.41 3.70
C CYS A 65 19.00 20.75 4.92
N ASN A 66 19.18 22.03 5.24
CA ASN A 66 19.85 22.45 6.47
C ASN A 66 19.06 22.03 7.71
N LEU A 67 17.73 22.20 7.70
CA LEU A 67 16.84 21.72 8.77
C LEU A 67 17.02 20.21 8.97
N LEU A 68 16.90 19.44 7.89
CA LEU A 68 17.01 17.98 7.91
C LEU A 68 18.35 17.52 8.49
N PHE A 69 19.45 18.01 7.93
CA PHE A 69 20.75 17.37 8.15
C PHE A 69 21.72 18.11 9.07
N LYS A 70 21.40 19.34 9.49
CA LYS A 70 22.28 20.14 10.36
C LYS A 70 21.60 20.62 11.64
N GLN A 71 20.27 20.77 11.63
CA GLN A 71 19.51 21.29 12.79
C GLN A 71 18.77 20.21 13.57
N GLY A 72 19.03 18.92 13.28
CA GLY A 72 18.38 17.80 13.98
C GLY A 72 16.91 17.60 13.60
N GLY A 73 16.44 18.14 12.46
CA GLY A 73 15.06 17.99 12.00
C GLY A 73 14.72 16.61 11.43
N LEU A 74 15.71 15.73 11.24
CA LEU A 74 15.54 14.45 10.56
C LEU A 74 14.45 13.57 11.17
N ASP A 75 14.46 13.37 12.49
CA ASP A 75 13.52 12.46 13.16
C ASP A 75 12.05 12.89 12.97
N GLN A 76 11.80 14.20 12.92
CA GLN A 76 10.46 14.76 12.73
C GLN A 76 10.03 14.71 11.26
N GLU A 77 10.98 14.81 10.33
CA GLU A 77 10.73 14.89 8.90
C GLU A 77 10.79 13.54 8.18
N LEU A 78 11.43 12.52 8.74
CA LEU A 78 11.70 11.26 8.05
C LEU A 78 10.42 10.61 7.52
N THR A 79 9.37 10.54 8.34
CA THR A 79 8.06 10.02 7.91
C THR A 79 7.47 10.85 6.76
N HIS A 80 7.65 12.18 6.76
CA HIS A 80 7.16 13.05 5.69
C HIS A 80 7.96 12.89 4.40
N LEU A 81 9.28 12.71 4.50
CA LEU A 81 10.15 12.39 3.37
C LEU A 81 9.74 11.07 2.72
N ILE A 82 9.58 10.01 3.51
CA ILE A 82 9.13 8.69 3.03
C ILE A 82 7.76 8.80 2.36
N ASN A 83 6.81 9.48 3.00
CA ASN A 83 5.49 9.74 2.41
C ASN A 83 5.55 10.50 1.09
N ALA A 84 6.50 11.43 0.93
CA ALA A 84 6.65 12.20 -0.29
C ALA A 84 7.26 11.36 -1.42
N VAL A 85 8.17 10.44 -1.15
CA VAL A 85 8.88 9.69 -2.21
C VAL A 85 8.20 8.38 -2.59
N THR A 86 7.36 7.81 -1.72
CA THR A 86 6.58 6.61 -2.00
C THR A 86 5.65 6.82 -3.21
N THR A 87 5.51 5.78 -4.05
CA THR A 87 4.60 5.81 -5.20
C THR A 87 3.44 4.89 -4.92
N ASN A 88 2.29 5.48 -4.59
CA ASN A 88 1.16 4.78 -3.98
C ASN A 88 0.03 4.49 -4.97
N LYS A 89 0.35 4.26 -6.25
CA LYS A 89 -0.68 3.98 -7.25
C LYS A 89 -1.28 2.59 -6.99
N THR A 90 -2.54 2.57 -6.61
CA THR A 90 -3.35 1.36 -6.42
C THR A 90 -4.74 1.61 -6.97
N ASP A 91 -5.33 0.57 -7.55
CA ASP A 91 -6.68 0.58 -8.09
C ASP A 91 -7.47 -0.57 -7.47
N PHE A 92 -8.78 -0.39 -7.31
CA PHE A 92 -9.66 -1.50 -6.95
C PHE A 92 -9.60 -2.56 -8.05
N PHE A 93 -9.63 -3.85 -7.67
CA PHE A 93 -9.60 -4.96 -8.64
C PHE A 93 -8.39 -4.96 -9.59
N ARG A 94 -7.26 -4.34 -9.19
CA ARG A 94 -6.00 -4.48 -9.93
C ARG A 94 -5.57 -5.94 -9.96
N GLU A 95 -5.25 -6.45 -11.15
CA GLU A 95 -4.86 -7.85 -11.40
C GLU A 95 -5.95 -8.80 -10.85
N ALA A 96 -7.15 -8.69 -11.45
CA ALA A 96 -8.40 -9.25 -10.94
C ALA A 96 -8.36 -10.79 -10.81
N GLU A 97 -7.60 -11.45 -11.67
CA GLU A 97 -7.43 -12.89 -11.73
C GLU A 97 -6.88 -13.48 -10.42
N HIS A 98 -6.15 -12.68 -9.63
CA HIS A 98 -5.72 -13.08 -8.29
C HIS A 98 -6.88 -13.20 -7.29
N PHE A 99 -7.91 -12.36 -7.41
CA PHE A 99 -9.10 -12.44 -6.57
C PHE A 99 -10.02 -13.57 -7.02
N ASP A 100 -10.09 -13.84 -8.32
CA ASP A 100 -10.80 -15.00 -8.86
C ASP A 100 -10.17 -16.30 -8.31
N TYR A 101 -8.85 -16.44 -8.42
CA TYR A 101 -8.15 -17.61 -7.87
C TYR A 101 -8.27 -17.72 -6.33
N LEU A 102 -8.32 -16.58 -5.62
CA LEU A 102 -8.56 -16.55 -4.18
C LEU A 102 -9.92 -17.21 -3.84
N VAL A 103 -10.99 -16.82 -4.54
CA VAL A 103 -12.36 -17.30 -4.30
C VAL A 103 -12.55 -18.74 -4.78
N GLU A 104 -12.02 -19.07 -5.96
CA GLU A 104 -12.24 -20.37 -6.59
C GLU A 104 -11.36 -21.49 -6.03
N GLN A 105 -10.14 -21.18 -5.59
CA GLN A 105 -9.13 -22.18 -5.25
C GLN A 105 -8.58 -22.02 -3.83
N MET A 106 -8.03 -20.84 -3.48
CA MET A 106 -7.31 -20.67 -2.22
C MET A 106 -8.23 -20.85 -1.01
N VAL A 107 -9.34 -20.11 -0.96
CA VAL A 107 -10.27 -20.13 0.18
C VAL A 107 -10.92 -21.52 0.35
N PRO A 108 -11.48 -22.16 -0.69
CA PRO A 108 -12.02 -23.52 -0.55
C PRO A 108 -11.01 -24.54 -0.03
N SER A 109 -9.76 -24.47 -0.50
CA SER A 109 -8.66 -25.33 -0.03
C SER A 109 -8.37 -25.12 1.47
N LEU A 110 -8.25 -23.85 1.88
CA LEU A 110 -7.96 -23.45 3.26
C LEU A 110 -9.09 -23.84 4.23
N ILE A 111 -10.36 -23.78 3.78
CA ILE A 111 -11.51 -24.21 4.58
C ILE A 111 -11.50 -25.74 4.74
N LYS A 112 -11.31 -26.48 3.64
CA LYS A 112 -11.34 -27.95 3.63
C LYS A 112 -10.25 -28.56 4.52
N ALA A 113 -9.10 -27.90 4.62
CA ALA A 113 -7.98 -28.33 5.45
C ALA A 113 -8.20 -28.13 6.96
N ARG A 114 -9.31 -27.50 7.38
CA ARG A 114 -9.51 -27.06 8.77
C ARG A 114 -10.84 -27.55 9.34
N GLU A 115 -10.94 -27.46 10.67
CA GLU A 115 -12.18 -27.71 11.41
C GLU A 115 -13.28 -26.71 11.06
N ARG A 116 -14.47 -26.91 11.62
CA ARG A 116 -15.68 -26.14 11.31
C ARG A 116 -15.49 -24.64 11.52
N ASN A 117 -15.81 -23.84 10.49
CA ASN A 117 -15.86 -22.38 10.51
C ASN A 117 -14.53 -21.66 10.85
N PRO A 118 -13.44 -21.92 10.09
CA PRO A 118 -12.14 -21.35 10.36
C PRO A 118 -12.12 -19.82 10.20
N LEU A 119 -11.29 -19.14 10.99
CA LEU A 119 -10.92 -17.74 10.74
C LEU A 119 -9.72 -17.71 9.79
N LEU A 120 -9.93 -17.18 8.58
CA LEU A 120 -8.88 -16.92 7.61
C LEU A 120 -8.24 -15.55 7.87
N LYS A 121 -6.91 -15.53 8.01
CA LYS A 121 -6.11 -14.32 8.20
C LYS A 121 -5.48 -13.94 6.88
N ILE A 122 -5.85 -12.79 6.33
CA ILE A 122 -5.32 -12.28 5.07
C ILE A 122 -4.48 -11.04 5.36
N TRP A 123 -3.36 -10.88 4.66
CA TRP A 123 -2.49 -9.73 4.81
C TRP A 123 -2.21 -9.10 3.44
N SER A 124 -2.67 -7.87 3.24
CA SER A 124 -2.23 -7.00 2.14
C SER A 124 -1.00 -6.20 2.60
N ALA A 125 0.18 -6.69 2.24
CA ALA A 125 1.47 -6.09 2.53
C ALA A 125 1.81 -5.06 1.43
N ALA A 126 2.03 -3.80 1.81
CA ALA A 126 2.03 -2.63 0.92
C ALA A 126 0.63 -2.28 0.37
N SER A 127 -0.34 -2.23 1.28
CA SER A 127 -1.76 -1.98 1.00
C SER A 127 -2.10 -0.59 0.45
N SER A 128 -1.15 0.35 0.44
CA SER A 128 -1.31 1.71 -0.05
C SER A 128 -2.56 2.38 0.56
N THR A 129 -3.43 2.98 -0.26
CA THR A 129 -4.66 3.66 0.18
C THR A 129 -5.77 2.68 0.57
N GLY A 130 -5.49 1.38 0.58
CA GLY A 130 -6.39 0.32 1.03
C GLY A 130 -7.27 -0.30 -0.06
N ALA A 131 -7.12 0.09 -1.33
CA ALA A 131 -7.95 -0.43 -2.42
C ALA A 131 -7.86 -1.98 -2.52
N GLU A 132 -6.65 -2.55 -2.47
CA GLU A 132 -6.46 -4.01 -2.46
C GLU A 132 -7.12 -4.67 -1.24
N ALA A 133 -6.87 -4.14 -0.03
CA ALA A 133 -7.44 -4.67 1.20
C ALA A 133 -8.98 -4.63 1.19
N TYR A 134 -9.58 -3.61 0.58
CA TYR A 134 -11.03 -3.53 0.44
C TYR A 134 -11.58 -4.37 -0.72
N THR A 135 -10.84 -4.57 -1.81
CA THR A 135 -11.21 -5.58 -2.82
C THR A 135 -11.25 -6.98 -2.18
N LEU A 136 -10.22 -7.34 -1.39
CA LEU A 136 -10.21 -8.58 -0.60
C LEU A 136 -11.43 -8.67 0.32
N ALA A 137 -11.77 -7.59 1.03
CA ALA A 137 -12.93 -7.56 1.92
C ALA A 137 -14.26 -7.75 1.16
N MET A 138 -14.39 -7.15 -0.02
CA MET A 138 -15.59 -7.26 -0.85
C MET A 138 -15.79 -8.69 -1.37
N VAL A 139 -14.74 -9.29 -1.97
CA VAL A 139 -14.87 -10.64 -2.54
C VAL A 139 -15.05 -11.71 -1.47
N LEU A 140 -14.34 -11.60 -0.34
CA LEU A 140 -14.51 -12.53 0.79
C LEU A 140 -15.83 -12.32 1.52
N GLY A 141 -16.28 -11.07 1.64
CA GLY A 141 -17.58 -10.73 2.21
C GLY A 141 -18.73 -11.28 1.38
N ASP A 142 -18.62 -11.22 0.04
CA ASP A 142 -19.61 -11.77 -0.86
C ASP A 142 -19.66 -13.29 -0.78
N MET A 143 -18.49 -13.94 -0.81
CA MET A 143 -18.36 -15.38 -0.64
C MET A 143 -18.91 -15.84 0.72
N GLN A 144 -18.63 -15.13 1.82
CA GLN A 144 -19.13 -15.45 3.15
C GLN A 144 -20.67 -15.28 3.24
N ALA A 145 -21.26 -14.32 2.52
CA ALA A 145 -22.70 -14.16 2.46
C ALA A 145 -23.40 -15.34 1.76
N GLN A 146 -22.70 -16.01 0.84
CA GLN A 146 -23.18 -17.23 0.17
C GLN A 146 -22.83 -18.51 0.96
N ARG A 147 -21.74 -18.48 1.72
CA ARG A 147 -21.18 -19.62 2.46
C ARG A 147 -20.89 -19.23 3.91
N ASN A 148 -21.70 -19.73 4.84
CA ASN A 148 -21.51 -19.47 6.27
C ASN A 148 -20.56 -20.49 6.95
N ASP A 149 -19.53 -20.92 6.23
CA ASP A 149 -18.58 -21.97 6.65
C ASP A 149 -17.18 -21.45 6.94
N PHE A 150 -16.96 -20.13 6.92
CA PHE A 150 -15.71 -19.48 7.36
C PHE A 150 -15.94 -18.04 7.86
N ARG A 151 -14.90 -17.50 8.51
CA ARG A 151 -14.74 -16.08 8.87
C ARG A 151 -13.44 -15.56 8.30
N PHE A 152 -13.28 -14.24 8.19
CA PHE A 152 -12.01 -13.66 7.76
C PHE A 152 -11.67 -12.36 8.50
N ALA A 153 -10.39 -12.04 8.53
CA ALA A 153 -9.85 -10.76 8.97
C ALA A 153 -8.68 -10.37 8.06
N ILE A 154 -8.56 -9.08 7.78
CA ILE A 154 -7.58 -8.52 6.85
C ILE A 154 -6.67 -7.53 7.57
N LEU A 155 -5.37 -7.75 7.47
CA LEU A 155 -4.34 -6.80 7.85
C LEU A 155 -3.86 -6.07 6.59
N GLY A 156 -4.01 -4.75 6.55
CA GLY A 156 -3.36 -3.89 5.56
C GLY A 156 -2.14 -3.22 6.20
N THR A 157 -0.95 -3.39 5.63
CA THR A 157 0.24 -2.66 6.11
C THR A 157 0.85 -1.82 5.03
N ASP A 158 1.48 -0.71 5.42
CA ASP A 158 2.23 0.16 4.52
C ASP A 158 3.26 0.98 5.31
N ILE A 159 4.29 1.44 4.63
CA ILE A 159 5.28 2.36 5.21
C ILE A 159 4.73 3.79 5.23
N SER A 160 3.84 4.13 4.29
CA SER A 160 3.28 5.47 4.21
C SER A 160 2.12 5.65 5.19
N THR A 161 2.34 6.46 6.22
CA THR A 161 1.30 6.79 7.19
C THR A 161 0.13 7.58 6.59
N ALA A 162 0.38 8.34 5.53
CA ALA A 162 -0.63 9.13 4.82
C ALA A 162 -1.66 8.23 4.11
N VAL A 163 -1.20 7.19 3.41
CA VAL A 163 -2.10 6.27 2.70
C VAL A 163 -2.82 5.33 3.66
N LEU A 164 -2.18 4.92 4.77
CA LEU A 164 -2.86 4.20 5.84
C LEU A 164 -4.01 5.00 6.45
N ALA A 165 -3.83 6.30 6.65
CA ALA A 165 -4.91 7.17 7.13
C ALA A 165 -6.09 7.21 6.13
N GLN A 166 -5.80 7.24 4.82
CA GLN A 166 -6.81 7.14 3.78
C GLN A 166 -7.52 5.78 3.80
N GLY A 167 -6.79 4.66 3.92
CA GLY A 167 -7.36 3.32 4.05
C GLY A 167 -8.30 3.19 5.25
N ARG A 168 -7.92 3.74 6.41
CA ARG A 168 -8.80 3.79 7.60
C ARG A 168 -10.06 4.63 7.38
N ARG A 169 -9.96 5.75 6.67
CA ARG A 169 -11.12 6.60 6.32
C ARG A 169 -12.06 5.88 5.34
N ALA A 170 -11.47 5.12 4.41
CA ALA A 170 -12.15 4.31 3.40
C ALA A 170 -13.07 5.13 2.47
N VAL A 171 -12.69 6.37 2.20
CA VAL A 171 -13.42 7.29 1.32
C VAL A 171 -12.61 7.46 0.04
N TYR A 172 -13.26 7.23 -1.09
CA TYR A 172 -12.62 7.17 -2.39
C TYR A 172 -13.41 7.99 -3.42
N PRO A 173 -12.75 8.76 -4.29
CA PRO A 173 -13.36 9.29 -5.51
C PRO A 173 -14.07 8.19 -6.32
N ALA A 174 -15.24 8.51 -6.87
CA ALA A 174 -16.04 7.54 -7.64
C ALA A 174 -15.30 6.97 -8.86
N GLU A 175 -14.37 7.72 -9.46
CA GLU A 175 -13.56 7.25 -10.59
C GLU A 175 -12.68 6.04 -10.23
N MET A 176 -12.21 5.93 -8.98
CA MET A 176 -11.43 4.75 -8.55
C MET A 176 -12.28 3.50 -8.38
N ILE A 177 -13.61 3.64 -8.38
CA ILE A 177 -14.56 2.55 -8.18
C ILE A 177 -14.99 1.91 -9.49
N ALA A 178 -14.73 2.55 -10.63
CA ALA A 178 -15.13 2.04 -11.94
C ALA A 178 -14.78 0.54 -12.18
N PRO A 179 -13.64 0.00 -11.69
CA PRO A 179 -13.33 -1.43 -11.83
C PRO A 179 -14.12 -2.38 -10.90
N VAL A 180 -14.81 -1.87 -9.87
CA VAL A 180 -15.57 -2.70 -8.92
C VAL A 180 -16.85 -3.22 -9.61
N PRO A 181 -17.15 -4.53 -9.55
CA PRO A 181 -18.38 -5.07 -10.13
C PRO A 181 -19.66 -4.40 -9.56
N PRO A 182 -20.69 -4.11 -10.38
CA PRO A 182 -21.88 -3.35 -9.96
C PRO A 182 -22.61 -3.92 -8.73
N GLU A 183 -22.70 -5.24 -8.62
CA GLU A 183 -23.31 -5.94 -7.50
C GLU A 183 -22.52 -5.71 -6.20
N LEU A 184 -21.19 -5.69 -6.26
CA LEU A 184 -20.34 -5.38 -5.11
C LEU A 184 -20.40 -3.89 -4.77
N GLN A 185 -20.50 -3.01 -5.77
CA GLN A 185 -20.74 -1.58 -5.51
C GLN A 185 -22.05 -1.38 -4.73
N ALA A 186 -23.15 -1.97 -5.20
CA ALA A 186 -24.46 -1.84 -4.58
C ALA A 186 -24.49 -2.37 -3.13
N ARG A 187 -23.74 -3.44 -2.84
CA ARG A 187 -23.68 -4.05 -1.51
C ARG A 187 -22.71 -3.33 -0.56
N TYR A 188 -21.56 -2.89 -1.05
CA TYR A 188 -20.42 -2.54 -0.19
C TYR A 188 -19.96 -1.08 -0.27
N LEU A 189 -20.61 -0.25 -1.09
CA LEU A 189 -20.30 1.17 -1.22
C LEU A 189 -21.48 2.05 -0.83
N MET A 190 -21.17 3.02 0.03
CA MET A 190 -22.09 4.05 0.47
C MET A 190 -21.88 5.31 -0.37
N HIS A 191 -22.96 5.81 -0.96
CA HIS A 191 -22.99 7.08 -1.65
C HIS A 191 -23.53 8.19 -0.75
N ALA A 192 -23.29 9.45 -1.12
CA ALA A 192 -23.89 10.58 -0.44
C ALA A 192 -25.43 10.49 -0.46
N ARG A 193 -26.07 10.76 0.67
CA ARG A 193 -27.54 10.71 0.81
C ARG A 193 -28.28 11.59 -0.21
N ARG A 194 -27.66 12.69 -0.63
CA ARG A 194 -28.19 13.57 -1.67
C ARG A 194 -27.36 13.36 -2.95
N PRO A 195 -27.97 12.96 -4.08
CA PRO A 195 -27.28 12.87 -5.35
C PRO A 195 -26.55 14.18 -5.67
N GLY A 196 -25.30 14.09 -6.14
CA GLY A 196 -24.48 15.25 -6.49
C GLY A 196 -23.84 16.02 -5.32
N ALA A 197 -24.19 15.72 -4.05
CA ALA A 197 -23.63 16.44 -2.91
C ALA A 197 -22.14 16.13 -2.65
N ARG A 198 -21.70 14.90 -2.95
CA ARG A 198 -20.29 14.48 -2.99
C ARG A 198 -20.11 13.44 -4.08
N ARG A 199 -18.97 13.51 -4.77
CA ARG A 199 -18.54 12.51 -5.76
C ARG A 199 -17.78 11.34 -5.12
N GLU A 200 -17.46 11.44 -3.84
CA GLU A 200 -16.79 10.37 -3.10
C GLU A 200 -17.79 9.30 -2.67
N VAL A 201 -17.34 8.05 -2.68
CA VAL A 201 -18.01 6.92 -2.05
C VAL A 201 -17.27 6.54 -0.76
N ARG A 202 -17.92 5.72 0.06
CA ARG A 202 -17.29 5.16 1.26
C ARG A 202 -17.57 3.67 1.38
N VAL A 203 -16.56 2.88 1.76
CA VAL A 203 -16.77 1.46 2.07
C VAL A 203 -17.65 1.31 3.32
N VAL A 204 -18.60 0.39 3.28
CA VAL A 204 -19.56 0.13 4.35
C VAL A 204 -18.89 -0.28 5.68
N PRO A 205 -19.48 0.06 6.85
CA PRO A 205 -18.89 -0.25 8.16
C PRO A 205 -18.55 -1.72 8.41
N GLU A 206 -19.39 -2.63 7.91
CA GLU A 206 -19.29 -4.07 8.11
C GLU A 206 -18.08 -4.71 7.44
N LEU A 207 -17.56 -4.12 6.34
CA LEU A 207 -16.26 -4.49 5.77
C LEU A 207 -15.11 -3.78 6.49
N ARG A 208 -15.27 -2.50 6.83
CA ARG A 208 -14.23 -1.72 7.52
C ARG A 208 -13.84 -2.32 8.86
N ARG A 209 -14.77 -2.95 9.60
CA ARG A 209 -14.45 -3.65 10.85
C ARG A 209 -13.61 -4.92 10.65
N LEU A 210 -13.56 -5.46 9.44
CA LEU A 210 -12.78 -6.66 9.08
C LEU A 210 -11.38 -6.31 8.57
N VAL A 211 -11.11 -5.02 8.29
CA VAL A 211 -9.83 -4.53 7.76
C VAL A 211 -9.14 -3.65 8.79
N ARG A 212 -7.95 -4.06 9.23
CA ARG A 212 -7.09 -3.26 10.12
C ARG A 212 -5.89 -2.73 9.37
N PHE A 213 -5.65 -1.43 9.43
CA PHE A 213 -4.47 -0.79 8.85
C PHE A 213 -3.41 -0.48 9.90
N THR A 214 -2.18 -0.93 9.69
CA THR A 214 -1.03 -0.74 10.60
C THR A 214 0.21 -0.32 9.83
N HIS A 215 1.09 0.46 10.45
CA HIS A 215 2.37 0.81 9.84
C HIS A 215 3.31 -0.40 9.82
N LEU A 216 4.02 -0.58 8.72
CA LEU A 216 5.13 -1.52 8.61
C LEU A 216 6.13 -1.04 7.58
N ASN A 217 7.41 -1.10 7.91
CA ASN A 217 8.47 -1.03 6.94
C ASN A 217 8.88 -2.45 6.53
N LEU A 218 8.81 -2.78 5.24
CA LEU A 218 9.20 -4.11 4.75
C LEU A 218 10.70 -4.38 4.93
N MET A 219 11.50 -3.34 5.16
CA MET A 219 12.93 -3.44 5.46
C MET A 219 13.23 -3.81 6.92
N ASP A 220 12.22 -3.80 7.79
CA ASP A 220 12.40 -4.19 9.19
C ASP A 220 12.83 -5.66 9.29
N GLN A 221 13.74 -5.94 10.23
CA GLN A 221 14.30 -7.29 10.45
C GLN A 221 13.26 -8.28 11.00
N ALA A 222 12.19 -7.77 11.61
CA ALA A 222 11.11 -8.58 12.16
C ALA A 222 9.77 -7.88 11.98
N TYR A 223 8.73 -8.68 11.73
CA TYR A 223 7.36 -8.20 11.60
C TYR A 223 6.56 -8.59 12.86
N PRO A 224 5.98 -7.63 13.60
CA PRO A 224 5.30 -7.90 14.87
C PRO A 224 3.85 -8.38 14.65
N PHE A 225 3.66 -9.37 13.78
CA PHE A 225 2.36 -9.90 13.39
C PHE A 225 2.30 -11.43 13.51
N ASP A 226 1.09 -11.95 13.42
CA ASP A 226 0.78 -13.38 13.45
C ASP A 226 1.61 -14.18 12.44
N ARG A 227 2.02 -15.40 12.82
CA ARG A 227 2.79 -16.34 11.97
C ARG A 227 1.97 -17.50 11.41
N ASP A 228 0.65 -17.42 11.57
CA ASP A 228 -0.33 -18.36 11.04
C ASP A 228 -1.20 -17.68 9.98
N VAL A 229 -0.65 -16.80 9.16
CA VAL A 229 -1.38 -16.11 8.08
C VAL A 229 -1.76 -17.10 6.99
N ASP A 230 -2.98 -17.00 6.48
CA ASP A 230 -3.50 -17.91 5.45
C ASP A 230 -3.12 -17.45 4.04
N VAL A 231 -3.24 -16.14 3.78
CA VAL A 231 -2.92 -15.55 2.47
C VAL A 231 -2.22 -14.21 2.66
N ILE A 232 -1.08 -14.00 1.99
CA ILE A 232 -0.36 -12.73 1.94
C ILE A 232 -0.36 -12.23 0.50
N PHE A 233 -0.82 -11.00 0.28
CA PHE A 233 -0.64 -10.25 -0.96
C PHE A 233 0.54 -9.30 -0.78
N LEU A 234 1.52 -9.34 -1.68
CA LEU A 234 2.63 -8.41 -1.77
C LEU A 234 2.83 -8.05 -3.26
N ARG A 235 2.02 -7.12 -3.76
CA ARG A 235 1.97 -6.82 -5.20
C ARG A 235 2.51 -5.44 -5.51
N ASN A 236 3.32 -5.37 -6.57
CA ASN A 236 3.82 -4.15 -7.20
C ASN A 236 4.66 -3.24 -6.28
N VAL A 237 5.37 -3.83 -5.32
CA VAL A 237 6.26 -3.13 -4.38
C VAL A 237 7.71 -3.63 -4.44
N LEU A 238 7.92 -4.91 -4.75
CA LEU A 238 9.27 -5.50 -4.81
C LEU A 238 10.10 -4.88 -5.93
N ILE A 239 9.44 -4.36 -6.97
CA ILE A 239 10.06 -3.63 -8.08
C ILE A 239 10.88 -2.39 -7.64
N TYR A 240 10.71 -1.92 -6.40
CA TYR A 240 11.47 -0.78 -5.86
C TYR A 240 12.75 -1.19 -5.12
N PHE A 241 12.92 -2.48 -4.81
CA PHE A 241 14.00 -3.01 -3.97
C PHE A 241 15.09 -3.71 -4.78
N GLU A 242 16.29 -3.85 -4.20
CA GLU A 242 17.34 -4.71 -4.76
C GLU A 242 16.99 -6.18 -4.64
N LYS A 243 17.62 -7.02 -5.47
CA LYS A 243 17.35 -8.46 -5.46
C LYS A 243 17.54 -9.11 -4.07
N ALA A 244 18.59 -8.75 -3.35
CA ALA A 244 18.84 -9.27 -2.01
C ALA A 244 17.73 -8.87 -1.01
N ASP A 245 17.25 -7.63 -1.09
CA ASP A 245 16.17 -7.12 -0.25
C ASP A 245 14.83 -7.76 -0.62
N GLN A 246 14.56 -7.95 -1.92
CA GLN A 246 13.38 -8.67 -2.39
C GLN A 246 13.33 -10.08 -1.79
N ASP A 247 14.44 -10.82 -1.87
CA ASP A 247 14.52 -12.18 -1.35
C ASP A 247 14.35 -12.20 0.18
N ALA A 248 14.94 -11.24 0.91
CA ALA A 248 14.77 -11.11 2.36
C ALA A 248 13.34 -10.77 2.78
N VAL A 249 12.67 -9.85 2.06
CA VAL A 249 11.27 -9.48 2.29
C VAL A 249 10.35 -10.67 2.08
N VAL A 250 10.53 -11.39 0.97
CA VAL A 250 9.71 -12.56 0.64
C VAL A 250 9.92 -13.67 1.65
N ALA A 251 11.17 -13.95 2.05
CA ALA A 251 11.47 -14.94 3.09
C ALA A 251 10.75 -14.61 4.41
N ARG A 252 10.85 -13.36 4.87
CA ARG A 252 10.16 -12.91 6.09
C ARG A 252 8.64 -13.02 5.98
N LEU A 253 8.02 -12.74 4.83
CA LEU A 253 6.58 -12.94 4.67
C LEU A 253 6.18 -14.43 4.63
N VAL A 254 6.96 -15.27 3.94
CA VAL A 254 6.73 -16.72 3.90
C VAL A 254 6.82 -17.33 5.31
N ASP A 255 7.69 -16.80 6.18
CA ASP A 255 7.76 -17.20 7.58
C ASP A 255 6.52 -16.86 8.40
N HIS A 256 5.69 -15.93 7.94
CA HIS A 256 4.39 -15.62 8.54
C HIS A 256 3.24 -16.44 7.96
N LEU A 257 3.43 -17.11 6.82
CA LEU A 257 2.45 -18.05 6.29
C LEU A 257 2.44 -19.35 7.10
N ARG A 258 1.25 -19.87 7.34
CA ARG A 258 1.10 -21.27 7.76
C ARG A 258 1.45 -22.23 6.62
N PRO A 259 1.82 -23.49 6.91
CA PRO A 259 1.90 -24.54 5.90
C PRO A 259 0.60 -24.64 5.10
N GLY A 260 0.70 -24.74 3.77
CA GLY A 260 -0.43 -24.71 2.85
C GLY A 260 -1.01 -23.30 2.56
N GLY A 261 -0.55 -22.26 3.24
CA GLY A 261 -0.91 -20.86 2.98
C GLY A 261 -0.33 -20.32 1.69
N TYR A 262 -0.84 -19.16 1.24
CA TYR A 262 -0.54 -18.62 -0.08
C TYR A 262 0.15 -17.25 -0.03
N LEU A 263 1.17 -17.07 -0.87
CA LEU A 263 1.77 -15.78 -1.20
C LEU A 263 1.35 -15.39 -2.62
N VAL A 264 0.86 -14.17 -2.78
CA VAL A 264 0.46 -13.59 -4.07
C VAL A 264 1.36 -12.39 -4.37
N LEU A 265 2.08 -12.45 -5.47
CA LEU A 265 2.96 -11.39 -5.97
C LEU A 265 2.33 -10.67 -7.16
N GLY A 266 2.86 -9.52 -7.54
CA GLY A 266 2.48 -8.87 -8.80
C GLY A 266 3.00 -9.67 -10.00
N HIS A 267 2.35 -9.53 -11.16
CA HIS A 267 2.75 -10.26 -12.38
C HIS A 267 4.24 -10.10 -12.73
N SER A 268 4.78 -8.88 -12.60
CA SER A 268 6.19 -8.57 -12.89
C SER A 268 7.19 -9.05 -11.83
N GLU A 269 6.70 -9.63 -10.72
CA GLU A 269 7.48 -9.99 -9.53
C GLU A 269 7.55 -11.53 -9.34
N SER A 270 6.90 -12.29 -10.23
CA SER A 270 6.75 -13.74 -10.15
C SER A 270 8.06 -14.55 -10.23
N MET A 271 9.18 -13.93 -10.62
CA MET A 271 10.49 -14.60 -10.67
C MET A 271 11.24 -14.56 -9.32
N ILE A 272 10.66 -13.94 -8.29
CA ILE A 272 11.25 -13.76 -6.98
C ILE A 272 10.80 -14.94 -6.08
N GLY A 273 11.74 -15.67 -5.47
CA GLY A 273 11.41 -16.70 -4.47
C GLY A 273 11.67 -18.16 -4.85
N THR A 274 12.48 -18.44 -5.89
CA THR A 274 12.87 -19.82 -6.27
C THR A 274 13.71 -20.57 -5.24
N SER A 275 14.11 -19.94 -4.13
CA SER A 275 14.91 -20.53 -3.05
C SER A 275 14.13 -20.83 -1.76
N LEU A 276 12.83 -20.54 -1.72
CA LEU A 276 12.00 -20.73 -0.52
C LEU A 276 11.18 -22.02 -0.61
N ALA A 277 10.76 -22.56 0.54
CA ALA A 277 9.88 -23.73 0.65
C ALA A 277 8.44 -23.41 0.19
N VAL A 278 8.30 -22.87 -1.02
CA VAL A 278 7.06 -22.50 -1.67
C VAL A 278 7.02 -23.14 -3.06
N ARG A 279 5.81 -23.50 -3.50
CA ARG A 279 5.56 -24.04 -4.84
C ARG A 279 4.63 -23.10 -5.58
N GLN A 280 5.01 -22.72 -6.80
CA GLN A 280 4.11 -21.95 -7.66
C GLN A 280 2.90 -22.81 -8.08
N VAL A 281 1.69 -22.29 -7.90
CA VAL A 281 0.42 -22.99 -8.19
C VAL A 281 -0.46 -22.27 -9.21
N ALA A 282 -0.17 -21.00 -9.49
CA ALA A 282 -0.73 -20.20 -10.57
C ALA A 282 0.26 -19.07 -10.94
N PRO A 283 0.04 -18.29 -12.02
CA PRO A 283 0.84 -17.11 -12.31
C PRO A 283 0.93 -16.20 -11.08
N ALA A 284 2.16 -15.91 -10.62
CA ALA A 284 2.45 -15.10 -9.43
C ALA A 284 1.79 -15.55 -8.10
N VAL A 285 1.26 -16.78 -8.02
CA VAL A 285 0.70 -17.37 -6.79
C VAL A 285 1.54 -18.56 -6.34
N PHE A 286 1.97 -18.52 -5.08
CA PHE A 286 2.84 -19.51 -4.46
C PHE A 286 2.20 -20.08 -3.21
N GLN A 287 2.29 -21.38 -3.01
CA GLN A 287 1.80 -22.08 -1.83
C GLN A 287 2.98 -22.53 -0.97
N LYS A 288 2.96 -22.22 0.33
CA LYS A 288 3.95 -22.73 1.29
C LYS A 288 3.78 -24.24 1.48
N LEU A 289 4.89 -24.96 1.41
CA LEU A 289 4.96 -26.41 1.62
C LEU A 289 4.77 -26.78 3.10
#